data_AF-A0AAP0GS17-F1
#
_entry.id   AF-A0AAP0GS17-F1
#
_cell.length_a   1.000
_cell.length_b   1.000
_cell.length_c   1.000
_cell.angle_alpha   90.00
_cell.angle_beta   90.00
_cell.angle_gamma   90.00
#
_symmetry.space_group_name_H-M   'P 1'
#
loop_
_entity.id
_entity.type
_entity.pdbx_description
1 polymer ?
#
loop_
_entity_poly.entity_id
_entity_poly.type
_entity_poly.pdbx_seq_one_letter_code
_entity_poly.pdbx_strand_id
1 'polypeptide(L)'
;MLKLAELLCLSAVNVTFLNSDIIHRRLLRYTDVVSRFSRYPGFRFETISDGLLPDHPRSGNRVVDIFDSIRMVTKPMFREMLLPGGRLNCGNRPPVSGVIADGIMCFTIDVAREMGIPVFLFRTVSASCFWAFYCIPKLIESGDLPIKGYCS
;
A
#
# COMPACT_ATOMS: atom_id res chain seq x y z
N MET A 1 4.60 2.05 -7.72
CA MET A 1 3.26 2.67 -7.69
C MET A 1 3.21 4.10 -8.23
N LEU A 2 4.11 5.04 -7.87
CA LEU A 2 4.00 6.45 -8.35
C LEU A 2 3.98 6.61 -9.88
N LYS A 3 4.80 5.86 -10.63
CA LYS A 3 4.73 5.87 -12.11
C LYS A 3 3.38 5.42 -12.66
N LEU A 4 2.75 4.43 -12.04
CA LEU A 4 1.40 3.98 -12.41
C LEU A 4 0.38 5.09 -12.15
N ALA A 5 0.46 5.76 -11.00
CA ALA A 5 -0.41 6.88 -10.68
C ALA A 5 -0.27 8.03 -11.69
N GLU A 6 0.96 8.32 -12.13
CA GLU A 6 1.22 9.31 -13.18
C GLU A 6 0.58 8.92 -14.52
N LEU A 7 0.72 7.65 -14.95
CA LEU A 7 0.06 7.16 -16.16
C LEU A 7 -1.47 7.27 -16.09
N LEU A 8 -2.07 7.01 -14.92
CA LEU A 8 -3.51 7.17 -14.72
C LEU A 8 -3.93 8.65 -14.80
N CYS A 9 -3.14 9.56 -14.24
CA CYS A 9 -3.39 10.99 -14.38
C CYS A 9 -3.31 11.46 -15.84
N LEU A 10 -2.36 10.94 -16.62
CA LEU A 10 -2.27 11.21 -18.06
C LEU A 10 -3.50 10.72 -18.83
N SER A 11 -4.15 9.67 -18.35
CA SER A 11 -5.43 9.15 -18.87
C SER A 11 -6.66 9.85 -18.28
N ALA A 12 -6.51 11.06 -17.71
CA ALA A 12 -7.57 11.86 -17.11
C ALA A 12 -8.31 11.21 -15.92
N VAL A 13 -7.69 10.22 -15.26
CA VAL A 13 -8.24 9.62 -14.03
C VAL A 13 -7.88 10.49 -12.83
N ASN A 14 -8.87 10.75 -11.96
CA ASN A 14 -8.63 11.39 -10.67
C ASN A 14 -7.95 10.39 -9.72
N VAL A 15 -6.73 10.69 -9.29
CA VAL A 15 -5.93 9.79 -8.46
C VAL A 15 -5.73 10.42 -7.09
N THR A 16 -6.06 9.68 -6.02
CA THR A 16 -5.53 9.95 -4.69
C THR A 16 -4.49 8.90 -4.37
N PHE A 17 -3.23 9.30 -4.26
CA PHE A 17 -2.16 8.40 -3.87
C PHE A 17 -2.00 8.46 -2.36
N LEU A 18 -2.27 7.33 -1.70
CA LEU A 18 -2.20 7.18 -0.25
C LEU A 18 -0.95 6.39 0.13
N ASN A 19 -0.13 6.95 1.00
CA ASN A 19 1.04 6.26 1.57
C ASN A 19 1.19 6.56 3.06
N SER A 20 2.10 5.86 3.74
CA SER A 20 2.33 6.13 5.16
C SER A 20 3.05 7.45 5.39
N ASP A 21 2.83 8.08 6.54
CA ASP A 21 3.47 9.37 6.90
C ASP A 21 5.00 9.33 6.78
N ILE A 22 5.63 8.20 7.14
CA ILE A 22 7.08 8.03 7.03
C ILE A 22 7.54 7.94 5.56
N ILE A 23 6.81 7.22 4.71
CA ILE A 23 7.14 7.12 3.28
C ILE A 23 6.92 8.48 2.61
N HIS A 24 5.86 9.19 2.97
CA HIS A 24 5.60 10.53 2.49
C HIS A 24 6.74 11.49 2.85
N ARG A 25 7.17 11.52 4.13
CA ARG A 25 8.33 12.33 4.56
C ARG A 25 9.61 11.98 3.79
N ARG A 26 9.88 10.69 3.54
CA ARG A 26 11.03 10.26 2.74
C ARG A 26 10.94 10.75 1.30
N LEU A 27 9.77 10.66 0.68
CA LEU A 27 9.57 11.16 -0.69
C LEU A 27 9.78 12.68 -0.76
N LEU A 28 9.25 13.45 0.19
CA LEU A 28 9.48 14.90 0.25
C LEU A 28 10.96 15.25 0.43
N ARG A 29 11.73 14.44 1.18
CA ARG A 29 13.13 14.72 1.47
C ARG A 29 14.08 14.34 0.34
N TYR A 30 13.79 13.26 -0.37
CA TYR A 30 14.74 12.64 -1.31
C TYR A 30 14.30 12.69 -2.77
N THR A 31 13.17 13.32 -3.08
CA THR A 31 12.63 13.40 -4.45
C THR A 31 11.94 14.74 -4.71
N ASP A 32 11.60 14.98 -5.97
CA ASP A 32 10.84 16.14 -6.45
C ASP A 32 9.32 15.85 -6.55
N VAL A 33 8.81 14.87 -5.79
CA VAL A 33 7.43 14.34 -5.98
C VAL A 33 6.35 15.42 -6.01
N VAL A 34 6.48 16.48 -5.20
CA VAL A 34 5.49 17.58 -5.16
C VAL A 34 5.46 18.34 -6.48
N SER A 35 6.60 18.77 -6.99
CA SER A 35 6.67 19.52 -8.26
C SER A 35 6.39 18.61 -9.47
N ARG A 36 6.74 17.33 -9.37
CA ARG A 36 6.40 16.34 -10.41
C ARG A 36 4.88 16.24 -10.58
N PHE A 37 4.15 16.10 -9.48
CA PHE A 37 2.71 15.84 -9.51
C PHE A 37 1.81 17.08 -9.45
N SER A 38 2.34 18.26 -9.13
CA SER A 38 1.57 19.52 -9.11
C SER A 38 0.98 19.90 -10.48
N ARG A 39 1.54 19.37 -11.57
CA ARG A 39 1.04 19.55 -12.93
C ARG A 39 -0.26 18.80 -13.24
N TYR A 40 -0.68 17.88 -12.37
CA TYR A 40 -1.88 17.05 -12.58
C TYR A 40 -3.02 17.49 -11.65
N PRO A 41 -4.04 18.21 -12.15
CA PRO A 41 -5.15 18.70 -11.31
C PRO A 41 -5.95 17.58 -10.63
N GLY A 42 -6.03 16.42 -11.29
CA GLY A 42 -6.70 15.23 -10.78
C GLY A 42 -5.90 14.44 -9.74
N PHE A 43 -4.62 14.78 -9.51
CA PHE A 43 -3.80 14.11 -8.51
C PHE A 43 -4.01 14.72 -7.11
N ARG A 44 -4.00 13.89 -6.08
CA ARG A 44 -3.96 14.29 -4.67
C ARG A 44 -3.04 13.35 -3.92
N PHE A 45 -2.24 13.91 -3.04
CA PHE A 45 -1.37 13.13 -2.17
C PHE A 45 -1.95 13.15 -0.76
N GLU A 46 -2.22 11.97 -0.22
CA GLU A 46 -2.75 11.81 1.13
C GLU A 46 -1.84 10.89 1.93
N THR A 47 -1.88 11.05 3.25
CA THR A 47 -1.13 10.18 4.17
C THR A 47 -2.04 9.49 5.17
N ILE A 48 -1.57 8.33 5.61
CA ILE A 48 -2.19 7.52 6.66
C ILE A 48 -1.10 7.04 7.63
N SER A 49 -1.42 6.88 8.91
CA SER A 49 -0.47 6.31 9.86
C SER A 49 -0.27 4.82 9.60
N ASP A 50 0.98 4.35 9.66
CA ASP A 50 1.32 2.93 9.71
C ASP A 50 1.28 2.36 11.14
N GLY A 51 0.82 3.17 12.11
CA GLY A 51 0.68 2.83 13.52
C GLY A 51 1.99 2.64 14.28
N LEU A 52 3.15 2.81 13.63
CA LEU A 52 4.45 2.61 14.23
C LEU A 52 5.12 3.95 14.58
N LEU A 53 5.89 3.96 15.67
CA LEU A 53 6.65 5.14 16.08
C LEU A 53 7.66 5.58 15.01
N PRO A 54 8.03 6.88 14.93
CA PRO A 54 8.94 7.39 13.90
C PRO A 54 10.33 6.73 13.87
N ASP A 55 10.83 6.27 15.02
CA ASP A 55 12.13 5.63 15.23
C ASP A 55 12.12 4.11 14.95
N HIS A 56 10.93 3.51 14.77
CA HIS A 56 10.83 2.10 14.42
C HIS A 56 11.55 1.81 13.08
N PRO A 57 12.45 0.80 13.02
CA PRO A 57 13.34 0.59 11.87
C PRO A 57 12.60 0.15 10.60
N ARG A 58 11.43 -0.49 10.75
CA ARG A 58 10.57 -0.97 9.65
C ARG A 58 11.33 -1.88 8.66
N SER A 59 12.26 -2.68 9.19
CA SER A 59 13.15 -3.55 8.41
C SER A 59 13.67 -4.72 9.24
N GLY A 60 14.29 -5.70 8.58
CA GLY A 60 14.90 -6.85 9.24
C GLY A 60 13.87 -7.70 9.99
N ASN A 61 14.25 -8.18 11.17
CA ASN A 61 13.37 -8.98 12.04
C ASN A 61 12.14 -8.21 12.55
N ARG A 62 12.15 -6.87 12.52
CA ARG A 62 11.01 -6.02 12.93
C ARG A 62 10.04 -5.70 11.79
N VAL A 63 10.23 -6.28 10.60
CA VAL A 63 9.31 -6.08 9.47
C VAL A 63 7.92 -6.67 9.76
N VAL A 64 7.85 -7.70 10.61
CA VAL A 64 6.59 -8.35 10.97
C VAL A 64 5.64 -7.42 11.73
N ASP A 65 6.19 -6.57 12.60
CA ASP A 65 5.45 -5.56 13.39
C ASP A 65 4.64 -4.60 12.50
N ILE A 66 5.09 -4.38 11.25
CA ILE A 66 4.39 -3.55 10.28
C ILE A 66 3.03 -4.15 9.95
N PHE A 67 2.95 -5.48 9.78
CA PHE A 67 1.70 -6.14 9.42
C PHE A 67 0.68 -6.09 10.55
N ASP A 68 1.12 -6.31 11.78
CA ASP A 68 0.26 -6.22 12.96
C ASP A 68 -0.24 -4.79 13.15
N SER A 69 0.64 -3.81 13.04
CA SER A 69 0.28 -2.40 13.18
C SER A 69 -0.68 -1.93 12.07
N ILE A 70 -0.43 -2.35 10.82
CA ILE A 70 -1.36 -2.09 9.70
C ILE A 70 -2.73 -2.68 9.99
N ARG A 71 -2.80 -3.91 10.49
CA ARG A 71 -4.07 -4.57 10.80
C ARG A 71 -4.83 -3.84 11.91
N MET A 72 -4.14 -3.41 12.96
CA MET A 72 -4.76 -2.84 14.16
C MET A 72 -5.05 -1.34 14.03
N VAL A 73 -4.23 -0.60 13.29
CA VAL A 73 -4.29 0.87 13.23
C VAL A 73 -4.66 1.34 11.82
N THR A 74 -3.91 0.94 10.80
CA THR A 74 -4.11 1.47 9.43
C THR A 74 -5.43 1.00 8.81
N LYS A 75 -5.83 -0.25 9.01
CA LYS A 75 -7.08 -0.80 8.46
C LYS A 75 -8.32 -0.02 8.92
N PRO A 76 -8.59 0.19 10.22
CA PRO A 76 -9.73 0.99 10.65
C PRO A 76 -9.62 2.44 10.19
N MET A 77 -8.44 3.07 10.24
CA MET A 77 -8.26 4.43 9.73
C MET A 77 -8.58 4.54 8.23
N PHE A 78 -8.16 3.57 7.43
CA PHE A 78 -8.44 3.53 6.00
C PHE A 78 -9.94 3.38 5.72
N ARG A 79 -10.64 2.58 6.53
CA ARG A 79 -12.11 2.47 6.49
C ARG A 79 -12.78 3.81 6.74
N GLU A 80 -12.40 4.52 7.80
CA GLU A 80 -12.94 5.85 8.13
C GLU A 80 -12.67 6.88 7.04
N MET A 81 -11.49 6.81 6.42
CA MET A 81 -11.14 7.69 5.29
C MET A 81 -12.05 7.50 4.06
N LEU A 82 -12.61 6.29 3.86
CA LEU A 82 -13.50 5.94 2.75
C LEU A 82 -14.99 6.10 3.05
N LEU A 83 -15.40 6.33 4.30
CA LEU A 83 -16.80 6.58 4.61
C LEU A 83 -17.31 7.89 3.97
N PRO A 84 -18.63 8.07 3.79
CA PRO A 84 -19.20 9.34 3.35
C PRO A 84 -18.75 10.49 4.27
N GLY A 85 -18.19 11.56 3.70
CA GLY A 85 -17.60 12.67 4.46
C GLY A 85 -16.20 12.41 5.03
N GLY A 86 -15.70 11.18 4.90
CA GLY A 86 -14.32 10.83 5.21
C GLY A 86 -13.32 11.54 4.30
N ARG A 87 -12.04 11.60 4.71
CA ARG A 87 -10.98 12.37 4.03
C ARG A 87 -10.86 12.08 2.52
N LEU A 88 -11.14 10.85 2.08
CA LEU A 88 -11.04 10.48 0.67
C LEU A 88 -12.33 10.79 -0.11
N ASN A 89 -13.46 10.89 0.58
CA ASN A 89 -14.81 11.10 0.04
C ASN A 89 -15.43 12.42 0.51
N CYS A 90 -14.61 13.46 0.71
CA CYS A 90 -15.03 14.79 1.08
C CYS A 90 -14.56 15.86 0.08
N GLY A 91 -15.20 17.03 0.12
CA GLY A 91 -14.91 18.17 -0.76
C GLY A 91 -15.52 18.05 -2.15
N ASN A 92 -14.99 18.80 -3.11
CA ASN A 92 -15.54 18.92 -4.47
C ASN A 92 -15.08 17.80 -5.42
N ARG A 93 -14.64 16.66 -4.90
CA ARG A 93 -14.19 15.51 -5.72
C ARG A 93 -15.24 14.41 -5.73
N PRO A 94 -15.35 13.67 -6.85
CA PRO A 94 -16.22 12.49 -6.88
C PRO A 94 -15.77 11.48 -5.82
N PRO A 95 -16.71 10.70 -5.26
CA PRO A 95 -16.37 9.60 -4.36
C PRO A 95 -15.40 8.62 -5.00
N VAL A 96 -14.59 7.96 -4.16
CA VAL A 96 -13.66 6.89 -4.56
C VAL A 96 -14.44 5.78 -5.24
N SER A 97 -14.15 5.56 -6.52
CA SER A 97 -14.78 4.55 -7.36
C SER A 97 -13.98 3.25 -7.47
N GLY A 98 -12.75 3.20 -6.94
CA GLY A 98 -11.92 2.01 -6.94
C GLY A 98 -10.59 2.20 -6.21
N VAL A 99 -9.99 1.09 -5.79
CA VAL A 99 -8.73 1.06 -5.05
C VAL A 99 -7.70 0.26 -5.84
N ILE A 100 -6.52 0.83 -6.06
CA ILE A 100 -5.35 0.09 -6.56
C ILE A 100 -4.36 -0.03 -5.41
N ALA A 101 -4.17 -1.22 -4.87
CA ALA A 101 -3.35 -1.46 -3.70
C ALA A 101 -2.07 -2.22 -4.06
N ASP A 102 -1.01 -1.99 -3.29
CA ASP A 102 0.14 -2.90 -3.32
C ASP A 102 -0.31 -4.29 -2.87
N GLY A 103 0.17 -5.31 -3.56
CA GLY A 103 -0.22 -6.68 -3.33
C GLY A 103 0.07 -7.25 -1.94
N ILE A 104 0.96 -6.62 -1.16
CA ILE A 104 1.26 -6.95 0.23
C ILE A 104 0.21 -6.34 1.17
N MET A 105 -0.45 -5.26 0.77
CA MET A 105 -1.41 -4.49 1.56
C MET A 105 -2.82 -5.11 1.50
N CYS A 106 -2.93 -6.39 1.83
CA CYS A 106 -4.16 -7.18 1.71
C CYS A 106 -5.35 -6.64 2.51
N PHE A 107 -5.12 -5.85 3.58
CA PHE A 107 -6.19 -5.25 4.37
C PHE A 107 -7.14 -4.37 3.53
N THR A 108 -6.64 -3.82 2.43
CA THR A 108 -7.43 -3.01 1.49
C THR A 108 -8.53 -3.80 0.82
N ILE A 109 -8.38 -5.12 0.67
CA ILE A 109 -9.39 -6.00 0.06
C ILE A 109 -10.63 -6.05 0.94
N ASP A 110 -10.43 -6.27 2.24
CA ASP A 110 -11.53 -6.36 3.21
C ASP A 110 -12.31 -5.04 3.24
N VAL A 111 -11.60 -3.91 3.38
CA VAL A 111 -12.23 -2.59 3.46
C VAL A 111 -12.92 -2.22 2.15
N ALA A 112 -12.30 -2.48 0.99
CA ALA A 112 -12.91 -2.20 -0.30
C ALA A 112 -14.18 -3.02 -0.53
N ARG A 113 -14.18 -4.31 -0.12
CA ARG A 113 -15.36 -5.18 -0.17
C ARG A 113 -16.48 -4.66 0.72
N GLU A 114 -16.17 -4.22 1.94
CA GLU A 114 -17.15 -3.62 2.86
C GLU A 114 -17.79 -2.34 2.27
N MET A 115 -17.01 -1.57 1.52
CA MET A 115 -17.48 -0.33 0.87
C MET A 115 -18.12 -0.56 -0.50
N GLY A 116 -18.16 -1.80 -0.99
CA GLY A 116 -18.70 -2.12 -2.32
C GLY A 116 -17.91 -1.53 -3.48
N ILE A 117 -16.62 -1.23 -3.29
CA ILE A 117 -15.75 -0.66 -4.33
C ILE A 117 -14.79 -1.72 -4.88
N PRO A 118 -14.50 -1.70 -6.20
CA PRO A 118 -13.53 -2.62 -6.80
C PRO A 118 -12.12 -2.37 -6.26
N VAL A 119 -11.38 -3.47 -6.05
CA VAL A 119 -9.98 -3.46 -5.64
C VAL A 119 -9.11 -4.18 -6.66
N PHE A 120 -8.02 -3.54 -7.09
CA PHE A 120 -7.02 -4.08 -7.98
C PHE A 120 -5.69 -4.21 -7.25
N LEU A 121 -5.15 -5.42 -7.18
CA LEU A 121 -3.87 -5.66 -6.52
C LEU A 121 -2.72 -5.54 -7.52
N PHE A 122 -1.74 -4.71 -7.20
CA PHE A 122 -0.54 -4.51 -7.99
C PHE A 122 0.67 -5.13 -7.29
N ARG A 123 1.30 -6.11 -7.93
CA ARG A 123 2.53 -6.73 -7.42
C ARG A 123 3.73 -5.89 -7.85
N THR A 124 4.44 -5.30 -6.88
CA THR A 124 5.65 -4.51 -7.10
C THR A 124 6.92 -5.37 -7.15
N VAL A 125 6.84 -6.63 -6.71
CA VAL A 125 7.92 -7.62 -6.78
C VAL A 125 8.03 -8.25 -8.18
N SER A 126 9.17 -8.87 -8.47
CA SER A 126 9.35 -9.60 -9.73
C SER A 126 8.42 -10.82 -9.85
N ALA A 127 8.11 -11.24 -11.08
CA ALA A 127 7.31 -12.44 -11.32
C ALA A 127 7.95 -13.70 -10.71
N SER A 128 9.28 -13.81 -10.76
CA SER A 128 10.02 -14.92 -10.15
C SER A 128 9.90 -14.95 -8.62
N CYS A 129 9.98 -13.78 -7.96
CA CYS A 129 9.76 -13.65 -6.52
C CYS A 129 8.31 -14.01 -6.15
N PHE A 130 7.35 -13.55 -6.96
CA PHE A 130 5.95 -13.87 -6.74
C PHE A 130 5.65 -15.37 -6.84
N TRP A 131 6.25 -16.06 -7.81
CA TRP A 131 6.14 -17.51 -7.95
C TRP A 131 6.69 -18.26 -6.74
N ALA A 132 7.83 -17.82 -6.19
CA ALA A 132 8.42 -18.43 -5.00
C ALA A 132 7.45 -18.42 -3.80
N PHE A 133 6.71 -17.31 -3.59
CA PHE A 133 5.67 -17.27 -2.54
C PHE A 133 4.57 -18.31 -2.76
N TYR A 134 4.19 -18.57 -4.01
CA TYR A 134 3.16 -19.55 -4.35
C TYR A 134 3.64 -21.00 -4.13
N CYS A 135 4.95 -21.23 -4.21
CA CYS A 135 5.56 -22.51 -3.93
C CYS A 135 5.72 -22.80 -2.43
N ILE A 136 5.62 -21.81 -1.53
CA ILE A 136 5.86 -21.99 -0.10
C ILE A 136 5.06 -23.15 0.50
N PRO A 137 3.73 -23.30 0.29
CA PRO A 137 2.99 -24.42 0.86
C PRO A 137 3.54 -25.77 0.42
N LYS A 138 3.88 -25.90 -0.88
CA LYS A 138 4.46 -27.14 -1.42
C LYS A 138 5.85 -27.43 -0.85
N LEU A 139 6.67 -26.40 -0.66
CA LEU A 139 8.00 -26.53 -0.05
C LEU A 139 7.92 -26.92 1.44
N ILE A 140 6.87 -26.51 2.15
CA ILE A 140 6.61 -26.96 3.51
C ILE A 140 6.15 -28.42 3.50
N GLU A 141 5.22 -28.78 2.61
CA GLU A 141 4.72 -30.15 2.45
C GLU A 141 5.83 -31.15 2.07
N SER A 142 6.77 -30.74 1.23
CA SER A 142 7.93 -31.55 0.85
C SER A 142 9.03 -31.61 1.90
N GLY A 143 8.95 -30.81 2.97
CA GLY A 143 9.99 -30.73 4.01
C GLY A 143 11.24 -29.94 3.60
N ASP A 144 11.17 -29.21 2.48
CA ASP A 144 12.26 -28.32 2.00
C ASP A 144 12.37 -27.04 2.85
N LEU A 145 11.31 -26.69 3.59
CA LEU A 145 11.29 -25.60 4.56
C LEU A 145 11.05 -26.10 6.00
N PRO A 146 11.72 -25.51 7.02
CA PRO A 146 12.75 -24.46 6.90
C PRO A 146 14.06 -25.01 6.31
N ILE A 147 14.78 -24.17 5.55
CA ILE A 147 16.08 -24.54 4.99
C ILE A 147 17.02 -24.90 6.15
N LYS A 148 17.43 -26.16 6.21
CA LYS A 148 18.44 -26.62 7.17
C LYS A 148 19.80 -26.16 6.65
N GLY A 149 20.34 -25.11 7.25
CA GLY A 149 21.73 -24.73 6.99
C GLY A 149 22.67 -25.84 7.46
N TYR A 150 23.70 -26.14 6.68
CA TYR A 150 24.84 -26.90 7.20
C TYR A 150 25.74 -25.91 7.96
N CYS A 151 25.92 -26.12 9.26
CA CYS A 151 27.04 -25.50 9.96
C CYS A 151 28.32 -26.21 9.50
N SER A 152 29.16 -25.54 8.72
CA SER A 152 30.54 -25.94 8.43
C SER A 152 31.51 -25.20 9.33
#